data_AF-A0A1Q7KV18-F1
#
_entry.id   AF-A0A1Q7KV18-F1
#
_cell.length_a   1.000
_cell.length_b   1.000
_cell.length_c   1.000
_cell.angle_alpha   90.00
_cell.angle_beta   90.00
_cell.angle_gamma   90.00
#
_symmetry.space_group_name_H-M   'P 1'
#
loop_
_entity.id
_entity.type
_entity.pdbx_description
1 polymer ?
#
loop_
_entity_poly.entity_id
_entity_poly.type
_entity_poly.pdbx_seq_one_letter_code
_entity_poly.pdbx_strand_id
1 'polypeptide(L)'
;MGKDILQTIDSAGINGIKKADLKKAYGKDCDNTLESLKEKEQIFIEKRGVAYFVWSKENYIDYLKCNDPKCKLVLETAGPSQSTAKSKHTQNLREARTISNYSTLENNDFQSIFNKCLHESATSIGWTSFDKVREKICEIHNLSKEKFYMLARDLIDKNGARYEVSSGGQEGIIVRGLVHGYVRNV
;
A
#
# COMPACT_ATOMS: atom_id res chain seq x y z
N MET A 1 27.66 4.63 30.71
CA MET A 1 26.27 4.15 30.62
C MET A 1 26.10 3.44 29.29
N GLY A 2 25.81 2.14 29.31
CA GLY A 2 25.54 1.39 28.07
C GLY A 2 24.32 1.97 27.37
N LYS A 3 24.39 2.18 26.05
CA LYS A 3 23.24 2.63 25.27
C LYS A 3 22.14 1.58 25.38
N ASP A 4 20.94 1.97 25.77
CA ASP A 4 19.80 1.05 25.73
C ASP A 4 19.53 0.62 24.27
N ILE A 5 19.33 -0.67 24.06
CA ILE A 5 19.05 -1.24 22.74
C ILE A 5 17.72 -0.71 22.21
N LEU A 6 16.73 -0.50 23.07
CA LEU A 6 15.43 0.03 22.68
C LEU A 6 15.55 1.49 22.24
N GLN A 7 16.27 2.32 22.99
CA GLN A 7 16.54 3.71 22.61
C GLN A 7 17.28 3.81 21.26
N THR A 8 18.18 2.87 20.99
CA THR A 8 18.92 2.81 19.70
C THR A 8 18.01 2.41 18.54
N ILE A 9 17.11 1.45 18.76
CA ILE A 9 16.07 1.09 17.79
C ILE A 9 15.15 2.28 17.53
N ASP A 10 14.73 2.98 18.57
CA ASP A 10 13.81 4.12 18.46
C ASP A 10 14.45 5.31 17.71
N SER A 11 15.73 5.57 17.97
CA SER A 11 16.49 6.61 17.28
C SER A 11 16.68 6.36 15.77
N ALA A 12 16.47 5.12 15.30
CA ALA A 12 16.55 4.79 13.88
C ALA A 12 15.32 5.26 13.07
N GLY A 13 14.21 5.60 13.76
CA GLY A 13 13.00 6.11 13.13
C GLY A 13 12.39 5.15 12.11
N ILE A 14 11.70 5.72 11.12
CA ILE A 14 10.98 4.96 10.06
C ILE A 14 11.88 4.08 9.18
N ASN A 15 13.19 4.34 9.14
CA ASN A 15 14.13 3.55 8.33
C ASN A 15 14.43 2.19 8.97
N GLY A 16 14.27 2.09 10.30
CA GLY A 16 14.62 0.92 11.08
C GLY A 16 16.13 0.66 11.10
N ILE A 17 16.54 -0.29 11.94
CA ILE A 17 17.93 -0.70 12.08
C ILE A 17 18.11 -2.17 11.71
N LYS A 18 19.19 -2.51 11.00
CA LYS A 18 19.47 -3.91 10.66
C LYS A 18 19.78 -4.70 11.92
N LYS A 19 19.17 -5.88 12.06
CA LYS A 19 19.44 -6.83 13.16
C LYS A 19 20.93 -7.17 13.27
N ALA A 20 21.63 -7.27 12.14
CA ALA A 20 23.07 -7.53 12.11
C ALA A 20 23.90 -6.39 12.75
N ASP A 21 23.47 -5.14 12.59
CA ASP A 21 24.18 -3.99 13.17
C ASP A 21 23.91 -3.88 14.67
N LEU A 22 22.71 -4.24 15.13
CA LEU A 22 22.43 -4.42 16.55
C LEU A 22 23.28 -5.54 17.16
N LYS A 23 23.41 -6.70 16.50
CA LYS A 23 24.28 -7.79 17.00
C LYS A 23 25.74 -7.37 17.12
N LYS A 24 26.24 -6.57 16.18
CA LYS A 24 27.62 -6.02 16.27
C LYS A 24 27.79 -5.07 17.45
N ALA A 25 26.78 -4.24 17.74
CA ALA A 25 26.82 -3.25 18.81
C ALA A 25 26.58 -3.85 20.22
N TYR A 26 25.74 -4.88 20.32
CA TYR A 26 25.23 -5.42 21.60
C TYR A 26 25.70 -6.85 21.91
N GLY A 27 26.39 -7.52 20.98
CA GLY A 27 26.98 -8.83 21.21
C GLY A 27 25.97 -9.98 21.28
N LYS A 28 26.34 -11.04 21.99
CA LYS A 28 25.62 -12.33 22.01
C LYS A 28 24.22 -12.24 22.64
N ASP A 29 24.01 -11.36 23.61
CA ASP A 29 22.72 -11.25 24.30
C ASP A 29 21.66 -10.47 23.50
N CYS A 30 22.07 -9.86 22.39
CA CYS A 30 21.18 -9.08 21.53
C CYS A 30 19.96 -9.88 21.05
N ASP A 31 20.13 -11.15 20.67
CA ASP A 31 19.00 -11.97 20.20
C ASP A 31 17.97 -12.21 21.31
N ASN A 32 18.42 -12.52 22.53
CA ASN A 32 17.55 -12.74 23.68
C ASN A 32 16.78 -11.46 24.06
N THR A 33 17.46 -10.31 24.04
CA THR A 33 16.80 -9.03 24.31
C THR A 33 15.77 -8.68 23.24
N LEU A 34 16.08 -8.92 21.96
CA LEU A 34 15.13 -8.69 20.87
C LEU A 34 13.90 -9.60 20.97
N GLU A 35 14.06 -10.88 21.31
CA GLU A 35 12.90 -11.75 21.53
C GLU A 35 12.05 -11.27 22.71
N SER A 36 12.66 -10.89 23.84
CA SER A 36 11.89 -10.34 24.98
C SER A 36 11.15 -9.05 24.65
N LEU A 37 11.77 -8.14 23.87
CA LEU A 37 11.12 -6.91 23.43
C LEU A 37 9.98 -7.16 22.44
N LYS A 38 10.14 -8.18 21.58
CA LYS A 38 9.12 -8.61 20.62
C LYS A 38 7.93 -9.27 21.34
N GLU A 39 8.18 -10.12 22.34
CA GLU A 39 7.13 -10.72 23.18
C GLU A 39 6.32 -9.66 23.93
N LYS A 40 6.96 -8.54 24.30
CA LYS A 40 6.31 -7.38 24.92
C LYS A 40 5.67 -6.42 23.91
N GLU A 41 5.66 -6.77 22.62
CA GLU A 41 5.13 -5.95 21.52
C GLU A 41 5.76 -4.54 21.41
N GLN A 42 6.99 -4.36 21.91
CA GLN A 42 7.67 -3.05 21.88
C GLN A 42 8.43 -2.82 20.57
N ILE A 43 8.74 -3.90 19.85
CA ILE A 43 9.47 -3.86 18.59
C ILE A 43 8.82 -4.78 17.57
N PHE A 44 9.05 -4.47 16.29
CA PHE A 44 8.71 -5.31 15.16
C PHE A 44 9.96 -5.67 14.37
N ILE A 45 10.01 -6.91 13.88
CA ILE A 45 11.13 -7.42 13.08
C ILE A 45 10.58 -7.90 11.74
N GLU A 46 11.06 -7.32 10.65
CA GLU A 46 10.64 -7.66 9.29
C GLU A 46 11.85 -8.01 8.42
N LYS A 47 11.69 -8.97 7.51
CA LYS A 47 12.71 -9.32 6.53
C LYS A 47 12.56 -8.44 5.29
N ARG A 48 13.61 -7.71 4.92
CA ARG A 48 13.70 -6.92 3.69
C ARG A 48 14.90 -7.37 2.86
N GLY A 49 14.61 -8.05 1.74
CA GLY A 49 15.61 -8.70 0.92
C GLY A 49 16.37 -9.78 1.69
N VAL A 50 17.69 -9.61 1.81
CA VAL A 50 18.58 -10.55 2.54
C VAL A 50 18.80 -10.18 4.01
N ALA A 51 18.23 -9.08 4.49
CA ALA A 51 18.45 -8.57 5.84
C ALA A 51 17.16 -8.53 6.67
N TYR A 52 17.30 -8.61 7.99
CA TYR A 52 16.22 -8.34 8.95
C TYR A 52 16.39 -6.94 9.50
N PHE A 53 15.30 -6.18 9.53
CA PHE A 53 15.22 -4.84 10.10
C PHE A 53 14.33 -4.85 11.33
N VAL A 54 14.64 -3.96 12.27
CA VAL A 54 13.98 -3.82 13.56
C VAL A 54 13.52 -2.38 13.73
N TRP A 55 12.29 -2.20 14.19
CA TRP A 55 11.68 -0.90 14.52
C TRP A 55 11.06 -0.96 15.92
N SER A 56 10.93 0.19 16.58
CA SER A 56 10.00 0.34 17.71
C SER A 56 8.57 0.27 17.19
N LYS A 57 7.62 -0.04 18.09
CA LYS A 57 6.19 -0.14 17.75
C LYS A 57 5.68 1.08 17.00
N GLU A 58 6.00 2.27 17.49
CA GLU A 58 5.56 3.55 16.96
C GLU A 58 6.15 3.80 15.57
N ASN A 59 7.47 3.61 15.44
CA ASN A 59 8.17 3.78 14.17
C ASN A 59 7.75 2.75 13.12
N TYR A 60 7.38 1.54 13.52
CA TYR A 60 6.87 0.52 12.61
C TYR A 60 5.51 0.92 12.04
N ILE A 61 4.61 1.46 12.88
CA ILE A 61 3.32 1.97 12.41
C ILE A 61 3.51 3.11 11.42
N ASP A 62 4.43 4.04 11.69
CA ASP A 62 4.71 5.15 10.77
C ASP A 62 5.39 4.68 9.48
N TYR A 63 6.29 3.69 9.57
CA TYR A 63 6.83 3.00 8.41
C TYR A 63 5.72 2.41 7.54
N LEU A 64 4.75 1.70 8.13
CA LEU A 64 3.60 1.13 7.40
C LEU A 64 2.74 2.21 6.75
N LYS A 65 2.46 3.33 7.43
CA LYS A 65 1.70 4.45 6.84
C LYS A 65 2.36 5.00 5.57
N CYS A 66 3.69 5.05 5.55
CA CYS A 66 4.45 5.60 4.42
C CYS A 66 4.71 4.57 3.31
N ASN A 67 4.86 3.30 3.64
CA ASN A 67 5.36 2.27 2.71
C ASN A 67 4.31 1.22 2.32
N ASP A 68 3.25 1.04 3.11
CA ASP A 68 2.18 0.09 2.81
C ASP A 68 0.97 0.85 2.21
N PRO A 69 0.67 0.64 0.91
CA PRO A 69 -0.45 1.28 0.25
C PRO A 69 -1.81 0.92 0.88
N LYS A 70 -1.96 -0.28 1.45
CA LYS A 70 -3.18 -0.71 2.15
C LYS A 70 -3.33 -0.02 3.49
N CYS A 71 -2.26 0.14 4.26
CA CYS A 71 -2.32 0.94 5.50
C CYS A 71 -2.70 2.38 5.20
N LYS A 72 -2.10 2.98 4.15
CA LYS A 72 -2.48 4.32 3.70
C LYS A 72 -3.96 4.40 3.30
N LEU A 73 -4.44 3.42 2.53
CA LEU A 73 -5.84 3.26 2.14
C LEU A 73 -6.77 3.25 3.36
N VAL A 74 -6.47 2.38 4.34
CA VAL A 74 -7.29 2.12 5.52
C VAL A 74 -7.35 3.36 6.42
N LEU A 75 -6.21 4.05 6.65
CA LEU A 75 -6.19 5.30 7.41
C LEU A 75 -6.94 6.44 6.72
N GLU A 76 -6.91 6.51 5.39
CA GLU A 76 -7.68 7.50 4.63
C GLU A 76 -9.20 7.21 4.68
N THR A 77 -9.61 5.94 4.67
CA THR A 77 -11.02 5.54 4.82
C THR A 77 -11.53 5.63 6.25
N ALA A 78 -10.65 5.47 7.23
CA ALA A 78 -10.92 5.75 8.63
C ALA A 78 -10.76 7.25 8.88
N GLY A 79 -11.58 8.06 8.20
CA GLY A 79 -11.61 9.50 8.41
C GLY A 79 -11.85 9.85 9.90
N PRO A 80 -11.51 11.08 10.33
CA PRO A 80 -11.75 11.51 11.69
C PRO A 80 -13.26 11.55 11.94
N SER A 81 -13.78 10.57 12.66
CA SER A 81 -15.05 10.68 13.35
C SER A 81 -14.92 11.66 14.52
N GLN A 82 -14.61 12.93 14.28
CA GLN A 82 -14.93 14.04 15.17
C GLN A 82 -15.16 15.31 14.36
N SER A 83 -16.43 15.71 14.29
CA SER A 83 -16.83 17.10 14.16
C SER A 83 -16.06 17.96 15.16
N THR A 84 -15.20 18.87 14.70
CA THR A 84 -15.16 20.24 15.21
C THR A 84 -14.66 21.17 14.10
N ALA A 85 -15.47 22.20 13.83
CA ALA A 85 -15.18 23.26 12.90
C ALA A 85 -13.93 24.06 13.32
N LYS A 86 -13.12 24.45 12.33
CA LYS A 86 -12.71 25.86 12.06
C LYS A 86 -11.82 25.94 10.81
N SER A 87 -12.41 26.50 9.76
CA SER A 87 -11.72 27.08 8.59
C SER A 87 -10.75 28.18 9.02
N LYS A 88 -9.54 28.25 8.42
CA LYS A 88 -8.98 29.49 7.83
C LYS A 88 -8.01 29.18 6.67
N HIS A 89 -8.19 29.99 5.64
CA HIS A 89 -7.59 30.10 4.32
C HIS A 89 -6.16 30.72 4.31
N THR A 90 -5.29 30.27 3.40
CA THR A 90 -4.25 31.02 2.63
C THR A 90 -3.40 30.02 1.81
N GLN A 91 -3.63 29.78 0.51
CA GLN A 91 -3.27 30.49 -0.73
C GLN A 91 -1.76 30.52 -1.13
N ASN A 92 -1.49 29.83 -2.26
CA ASN A 92 -0.45 29.99 -3.30
C ASN A 92 0.96 29.38 -3.14
N LEU A 93 1.31 28.46 -4.06
CA LEU A 93 2.21 28.78 -5.18
C LEU A 93 1.88 27.92 -6.41
N ARG A 94 1.70 28.59 -7.55
CA ARG A 94 1.42 28.08 -8.90
C ARG A 94 2.75 27.91 -9.64
N GLU A 95 2.78 26.96 -10.58
CA GLU A 95 3.34 26.99 -11.96
C GLU A 95 3.70 25.55 -12.38
N ALA A 96 3.43 25.04 -13.58
CA ALA A 96 2.96 25.62 -14.82
C ALA A 96 2.10 24.60 -15.59
N ARG A 97 1.13 25.12 -16.36
CA ARG A 97 0.34 24.37 -17.34
C ARG A 97 1.24 23.94 -18.50
N THR A 98 1.24 22.66 -18.82
CA THR A 98 1.37 22.20 -20.21
C THR A 98 0.07 21.51 -20.58
N ILE A 99 -0.67 22.13 -21.49
CA ILE A 99 -1.90 21.61 -22.07
C ILE A 99 -1.49 20.51 -23.06
N SER A 100 -1.89 19.28 -22.80
CA SER A 100 -1.95 18.22 -23.80
C SER A 100 -3.15 17.33 -23.49
N ASN A 101 -4.23 17.52 -24.25
CA ASN A 101 -5.35 16.61 -24.51
C ASN A 101 -5.42 15.35 -23.63
N TYR A 102 -5.81 15.50 -22.36
CA TYR A 102 -6.29 14.36 -21.58
C TYR A 102 -7.75 14.15 -21.93
N SER A 103 -8.04 13.09 -22.68
CA SER A 103 -9.40 12.56 -22.76
C SER A 103 -9.90 12.35 -21.33
N THR A 104 -10.90 13.14 -20.92
CA THR A 104 -11.56 13.01 -19.62
C THR A 104 -12.26 11.66 -19.61
N LEU A 105 -11.58 10.63 -19.11
CA LEU A 105 -12.20 9.32 -18.90
C LEU A 105 -13.25 9.51 -17.81
N GLU A 106 -14.53 9.50 -18.18
CA GLU A 106 -15.62 9.54 -17.21
C GLU A 106 -15.66 8.22 -16.43
N ASN A 107 -16.16 8.26 -15.18
CA ASN A 107 -16.15 7.09 -14.28
C ASN A 107 -16.82 5.84 -14.87
N ASN A 108 -17.84 6.01 -15.72
CA ASN A 108 -18.52 4.90 -16.38
C ASN A 108 -17.68 4.24 -17.49
N ASP A 109 -16.81 5.01 -18.15
CA ASP A 109 -15.92 4.48 -19.18
C ASP A 109 -14.79 3.66 -18.54
N PHE A 110 -14.24 4.13 -17.41
CA PHE A 110 -13.20 3.42 -16.67
C PHE A 110 -13.65 2.03 -16.24
N GLN A 111 -14.89 1.87 -15.74
CA GLN A 111 -15.41 0.57 -15.35
C GLN A 111 -15.44 -0.44 -16.51
N SER A 112 -15.89 0.00 -17.68
CA SER A 112 -15.96 -0.85 -18.88
C SER A 112 -14.57 -1.31 -19.30
N ILE A 113 -13.61 -0.37 -19.35
CA ILE A 113 -12.21 -0.64 -19.69
C ILE A 113 -11.55 -1.57 -18.67
N PHE A 114 -11.77 -1.32 -17.38
CA PHE A 114 -11.23 -2.13 -16.29
C PHE A 114 -11.72 -3.58 -16.37
N ASN A 115 -13.02 -3.78 -16.59
CA ASN A 115 -13.60 -5.12 -16.75
C ASN A 115 -13.08 -5.84 -17.99
N LYS A 116 -12.93 -5.12 -19.11
CA LYS A 116 -12.33 -5.68 -20.33
C LYS A 116 -10.90 -6.15 -20.08
N CYS A 117 -10.07 -5.31 -19.46
CA CYS A 117 -8.68 -5.65 -19.16
C CYS A 117 -8.57 -6.82 -18.17
N LEU A 118 -9.47 -6.91 -17.19
CA LEU A 118 -9.56 -8.07 -16.30
C LEU A 118 -9.89 -9.35 -17.07
N HIS A 119 -10.88 -9.31 -17.97
CA HIS A 119 -11.27 -10.47 -18.76
C HIS A 119 -10.12 -10.98 -19.65
N GLU A 120 -9.44 -10.08 -20.35
CA GLU A 120 -8.33 -10.42 -21.25
C GLU A 120 -7.08 -10.92 -20.51
N SER A 121 -6.94 -10.56 -19.24
CA SER A 121 -5.74 -10.85 -18.44
C SER A 121 -5.98 -11.93 -17.38
N ALA A 122 -7.22 -12.40 -17.26
CA ALA A 122 -7.62 -13.42 -16.30
C ALA A 122 -7.06 -14.79 -16.67
N THR A 123 -6.52 -15.47 -15.67
CA THR A 123 -6.19 -16.89 -15.74
C THR A 123 -7.45 -17.74 -15.52
N SER A 124 -7.36 -19.07 -15.62
CA SER A 124 -8.49 -20.01 -15.45
C SER A 124 -9.25 -19.88 -14.11
N ILE A 125 -8.68 -19.18 -13.13
CA ILE A 125 -9.23 -18.96 -11.78
C ILE A 125 -9.75 -17.51 -11.60
N GLY A 126 -9.62 -16.67 -12.62
CA GLY A 126 -10.12 -15.29 -12.65
C GLY A 126 -9.21 -14.26 -11.98
N TRP A 127 -8.15 -14.70 -11.28
CA TRP A 127 -7.18 -13.79 -10.66
C TRP A 127 -6.25 -13.18 -11.68
N THR A 128 -6.09 -11.86 -11.57
CA THR A 128 -5.24 -11.03 -12.41
C THR A 128 -4.35 -10.15 -11.54
N SER A 129 -3.07 -10.04 -11.89
CA SER A 129 -2.14 -9.13 -11.22
C SER A 129 -2.47 -7.68 -11.54
N PHE A 130 -2.51 -6.83 -10.51
CA PHE A 130 -2.93 -5.44 -10.66
C PHE A 130 -1.96 -4.62 -11.53
N ASP A 131 -0.66 -4.98 -11.52
CA ASP A 131 0.37 -4.39 -12.40
C ASP A 131 0.02 -4.53 -13.88
N LYS A 132 -0.38 -5.73 -14.32
CA LYS A 132 -0.76 -6.00 -15.71
C LYS A 132 -1.98 -5.20 -16.16
N VAL A 133 -2.97 -5.06 -15.28
CA VAL A 133 -4.19 -4.28 -15.55
C VAL A 133 -3.85 -2.80 -15.64
N ARG A 134 -3.03 -2.31 -14.70
CA ARG A 134 -2.53 -0.94 -14.68
C ARG A 134 -1.75 -0.61 -15.94
N GLU A 135 -0.76 -1.42 -16.30
CA GLU A 135 0.10 -1.19 -17.48
C GLU A 135 -0.74 -1.03 -18.74
N LYS A 136 -1.64 -1.99 -19.02
CA LYS A 136 -2.55 -1.91 -20.16
C LYS A 136 -3.39 -0.63 -20.15
N ILE A 137 -3.99 -0.27 -19.02
CA ILE A 137 -4.90 0.88 -18.93
C ILE A 137 -4.14 2.22 -19.00
N CYS A 138 -2.98 2.28 -18.35
CA CYS A 138 -2.09 3.44 -18.39
C CYS A 138 -1.53 3.67 -19.79
N GLU A 139 -1.14 2.62 -20.51
CA GLU A 139 -0.65 2.70 -21.89
C GLU A 139 -1.74 3.14 -22.88
N ILE A 140 -2.94 2.53 -22.80
CA ILE A 140 -4.03 2.81 -23.75
C ILE A 140 -4.63 4.20 -23.53
N HIS A 141 -4.73 4.65 -22.29
CA HIS A 141 -5.44 5.89 -21.93
C HIS A 141 -4.52 7.01 -21.41
N ASN A 142 -3.20 6.85 -21.52
CA ASN A 142 -2.19 7.79 -21.03
C ASN A 142 -2.46 8.23 -19.57
N LEU A 143 -2.88 7.28 -18.72
CA LEU A 143 -3.20 7.56 -17.32
C LEU A 143 -1.93 7.46 -16.45
N SER A 144 -1.77 8.37 -15.50
CA SER A 144 -0.73 8.21 -14.48
C SER A 144 -1.05 7.03 -13.57
N LYS A 145 -0.01 6.44 -12.99
CA LYS A 145 -0.11 5.33 -12.03
C LYS A 145 -1.02 5.68 -10.85
N GLU A 146 -0.89 6.89 -10.32
CA GLU A 146 -1.68 7.41 -9.19
C GLU A 146 -3.15 7.55 -9.56
N LYS A 147 -3.45 8.12 -10.75
CA LYS A 147 -4.81 8.31 -11.22
C LYS A 147 -5.50 6.98 -11.47
N PHE A 148 -4.78 5.99 -11.99
CA PHE A 148 -5.29 4.63 -12.15
C PHE A 148 -5.73 4.04 -10.80
N TYR A 149 -4.88 4.07 -9.77
CA TYR A 149 -5.25 3.46 -8.49
C TYR A 149 -6.40 4.19 -7.79
N MET A 150 -6.48 5.52 -7.92
CA MET A 150 -7.63 6.26 -7.43
C MET A 150 -8.93 5.79 -8.08
N LEU A 151 -8.96 5.70 -9.42
CA LEU A 151 -10.14 5.25 -10.16
C LEU A 151 -10.48 3.78 -9.86
N ALA A 152 -9.48 2.91 -9.78
CA ALA A 152 -9.66 1.49 -9.45
C ALA A 152 -10.19 1.29 -8.03
N ARG A 153 -9.67 2.04 -7.06
CA ARG A 153 -10.18 2.05 -5.67
C ARG A 153 -11.63 2.49 -5.64
N ASP A 154 -11.93 3.66 -6.21
CA ASP A 154 -13.30 4.19 -6.25
C ASP A 154 -14.28 3.21 -6.90
N LEU A 155 -13.85 2.52 -7.96
CA LEU A 155 -14.65 1.52 -8.66
C LEU A 155 -14.91 0.28 -7.79
N ILE A 156 -13.88 -0.24 -7.13
CA ILE A 156 -13.97 -1.44 -6.30
C ILE A 156 -14.79 -1.16 -5.05
N ASP A 157 -14.56 -0.03 -4.39
CA ASP A 157 -15.27 0.36 -3.17
C ASP A 157 -16.77 0.57 -3.44
N LYS A 158 -17.12 1.20 -4.58
CA LYS A 158 -18.53 1.38 -4.98
C LYS A 158 -19.20 0.07 -5.38
N ASN A 159 -18.43 -0.89 -5.89
CA ASN A 159 -18.95 -2.13 -6.46
C ASN A 159 -18.36 -3.37 -5.78
N GLY A 160 -18.24 -3.37 -4.45
CA GLY A 160 -17.59 -4.45 -3.69
C GLY A 160 -18.20 -5.85 -3.87
N ALA A 161 -19.47 -5.93 -4.29
CA ALA A 161 -20.11 -7.20 -4.65
C ALA A 161 -19.62 -7.79 -5.99
N ARG A 162 -18.91 -7.00 -6.81
CA ARG A 162 -18.45 -7.36 -8.17
C ARG A 162 -16.95 -7.52 -8.31
N TYR A 163 -16.18 -7.24 -7.26
CA TYR A 163 -14.73 -7.35 -7.31
C TYR A 163 -14.20 -7.96 -6.02
N GLU A 164 -13.19 -8.80 -6.14
CA GLU A 164 -12.44 -9.32 -5.00
C GLU A 164 -10.97 -8.97 -5.17
N VAL A 165 -10.35 -8.51 -4.08
CA VAL A 165 -8.95 -8.09 -4.03
C VAL A 165 -8.23 -8.95 -3.00
N SER A 166 -7.05 -9.43 -3.35
CA SER A 166 -6.20 -10.22 -2.46
C SER A 166 -4.73 -9.80 -2.59
N SER A 167 -3.86 -10.33 -1.74
CA SER A 167 -2.41 -10.16 -1.85
C SER A 167 -1.81 -11.09 -2.89
N GLY A 168 -0.87 -10.59 -3.69
CA GLY A 168 -0.13 -11.36 -4.68
C GLY A 168 0.37 -10.51 -5.85
N GLY A 169 1.03 -11.11 -6.83
CA GLY A 169 1.55 -10.35 -7.98
C GLY A 169 2.73 -9.44 -7.65
N GLN A 170 3.26 -8.71 -8.64
CA GLN A 170 4.47 -7.90 -8.45
C GLN A 170 4.21 -6.66 -7.57
N GLU A 171 3.01 -6.11 -7.64
CA GLU A 171 2.59 -4.96 -6.83
C GLU A 171 1.95 -5.36 -5.48
N GLY A 172 1.96 -6.66 -5.14
CA GLY A 172 1.34 -7.16 -3.90
C GLY A 172 -0.19 -7.11 -3.90
N ILE A 173 -0.81 -6.83 -5.05
CA ILE A 173 -2.25 -6.81 -5.26
C ILE A 173 -2.62 -7.71 -6.45
N ILE A 174 -3.60 -8.59 -6.24
CA ILE A 174 -4.32 -9.31 -7.31
C ILE A 174 -5.81 -9.03 -7.18
N VAL A 175 -6.52 -9.11 -8.31
CA VAL A 175 -7.94 -8.81 -8.40
C VAL A 175 -8.65 -9.78 -9.32
N ARG A 176 -9.91 -10.04 -9.02
CA ARG A 176 -10.84 -10.75 -9.91
C ARG A 176 -12.21 -10.08 -9.93
N GLY A 177 -12.89 -10.16 -11.07
CA GLY A 177 -14.29 -9.77 -11.17
C GLY A 177 -15.21 -10.89 -10.67
N LEU A 178 -16.09 -10.58 -9.73
CA LEU A 178 -17.18 -11.41 -9.24
C LEU A 178 -18.45 -11.10 -10.05
N VAL A 179 -18.56 -11.64 -11.27
CA VAL A 179 -19.87 -11.64 -11.92
C VAL A 179 -20.67 -12.79 -11.30
N HIS A 180 -21.82 -12.49 -10.67
CA HIS A 180 -22.86 -13.48 -10.42
C HIS A 180 -23.15 -14.18 -11.76
N GLY A 181 -22.58 -15.37 -11.97
CA GLY A 181 -22.73 -16.10 -13.23
C GLY A 181 -21.46 -16.63 -13.90
N TYR A 182 -20.25 -16.49 -13.35
CA TYR A 182 -19.12 -17.32 -13.81
C TYR A 182 -19.23 -18.74 -13.23
N VAL A 183 -20.27 -19.46 -13.66
CA VAL A 183 -20.24 -20.91 -13.74
C VAL A 183 -19.14 -21.24 -14.74
N ARG A 184 -18.19 -22.08 -14.31
CA ARG A 184 -17.15 -22.65 -15.15
C ARG A 184 -17.83 -23.31 -16.35
N ASN A 185 -17.49 -22.91 -17.58
CA ASN A 185 -17.53 -23.89 -18.66
C ASN A 185 -16.36 -24.83 -18.39
N VAL A 186 -16.69 -25.96 -17.76
CA VAL A 186 -15.91 -27.19 -17.81
C VAL A 186 -15.82 -27.70 -19.23
#